data_AF-A0A958KAU0-F1
#
_entry.id   AF-A0A958KAU0-F1
#
_cell.length_a   1.000
_cell.length_b   1.000
_cell.length_c   1.000
_cell.angle_alpha   90.00
_cell.angle_beta   90.00
_cell.angle_gamma   90.00
#
_symmetry.space_group_name_H-M   'P 1'
#
loop_
_entity.id
_entity.type
_entity.pdbx_description
1 polymer ?
#
loop_
_entity_poly.entity_id
_entity_poly.type
_entity_poly.pdbx_seq_one_letter_code
_entity_poly.pdbx_strand_id
1 'polypeptide(L)'
;MLDMKNLLGVMVEHDASDLYLTVDSPPMYRINGTVRPAGTRCLEPDDTEALGTSIMSDKQQREFQEKNEQNLALYYQALGRFRVNIFRQRGCVGLVIRQIRAKIQSIDDLDLPQQLKDVAMSKRGLVLVVGATGSGKSTTLAAMIDYRNENAAGH
;
A
#
# COMPACT_ATOMS: atom_id res chain seq x y z
N MET A 1 -3.83 -24.00 -3.43
CA MET A 1 -2.71 -23.49 -2.62
C MET A 1 -2.83 -21.98 -2.59
N LEU A 2 -2.67 -21.34 -1.42
CA LEU A 2 -2.66 -19.88 -1.34
C LEU A 2 -1.37 -19.37 -2.01
N ASP A 3 -1.46 -18.37 -2.87
CA ASP A 3 -0.31 -17.82 -3.60
C ASP A 3 -0.24 -16.31 -3.38
N MET A 4 0.96 -15.80 -3.09
CA MET A 4 1.17 -14.39 -2.80
C MET A 4 0.77 -13.52 -4.00
N LYS A 5 1.13 -13.91 -5.22
CA LYS A 5 0.82 -13.10 -6.41
C LYS A 5 -0.68 -12.97 -6.62
N ASN A 6 -1.45 -14.03 -6.38
CA ASN A 6 -2.92 -13.97 -6.43
C ASN A 6 -3.51 -13.03 -5.36
N LEU A 7 -3.01 -13.09 -4.12
CA LEU A 7 -3.45 -12.17 -3.06
C LEU A 7 -3.17 -10.70 -3.39
N LEU A 8 -2.02 -10.43 -3.99
CA LEU A 8 -1.66 -9.09 -4.48
C LEU A 8 -2.51 -8.68 -5.68
N GLY A 9 -2.91 -9.63 -6.54
CA GLY A 9 -3.87 -9.41 -7.62
C GLY A 9 -5.20 -8.86 -7.09
N VAL A 10 -5.77 -9.54 -6.09
CA VAL A 10 -7.00 -9.10 -5.40
C VAL A 10 -6.80 -7.73 -4.73
N MET A 11 -5.62 -7.48 -4.15
CA MET A 11 -5.28 -6.17 -3.57
C MET A 11 -5.42 -5.04 -4.59
N VAL A 12 -4.86 -5.24 -5.79
CA VAL A 12 -4.87 -4.25 -6.88
C VAL A 12 -6.27 -4.10 -7.48
N GLU A 13 -6.96 -5.22 -7.71
CA GLU A 13 -8.32 -5.24 -8.28
C GLU A 13 -9.31 -4.42 -7.45
N HIS A 14 -9.19 -4.49 -6.12
CA HIS A 14 -10.06 -3.75 -5.20
C HIS A 14 -9.47 -2.42 -4.70
N ASP A 15 -8.37 -1.94 -5.29
CA ASP A 15 -7.65 -0.71 -4.88
C ASP A 15 -7.37 -0.65 -3.36
N ALA A 16 -7.03 -1.80 -2.77
CA ALA A 16 -6.76 -1.91 -1.34
C ALA A 16 -5.42 -1.26 -0.98
N SER A 17 -5.38 -0.46 0.08
CA SER A 17 -4.15 0.22 0.53
C SER A 17 -3.18 -0.73 1.23
N ASP A 18 -3.71 -1.66 2.01
CA ASP A 18 -2.93 -2.60 2.82
C ASP A 18 -3.57 -4.00 2.78
N LEU A 19 -2.74 -5.03 2.84
CA LEU A 19 -3.10 -6.44 3.03
C LEU A 19 -2.43 -6.94 4.31
N TYR A 20 -3.22 -7.54 5.19
CA TYR A 20 -2.76 -8.15 6.44
C TYR A 20 -2.93 -9.66 6.36
N LEU A 21 -1.87 -10.38 6.70
CA LEU A 21 -1.84 -11.84 6.76
C LEU A 21 -1.36 -12.24 8.16
N THR A 22 -2.22 -12.92 8.91
CA THR A 22 -1.92 -13.40 10.26
C THR A 22 -2.73 -14.67 10.53
N VAL A 23 -2.19 -15.54 11.37
CA VAL A 23 -2.85 -16.78 11.78
C VAL A 23 -4.20 -16.51 12.44
N ASP A 24 -5.12 -17.47 12.34
CA ASP A 24 -6.49 -17.40 12.89
C ASP A 24 -7.38 -16.28 12.29
N SER A 25 -6.92 -15.65 11.20
CA SER A 25 -7.68 -14.67 10.43
C SER A 25 -7.66 -15.02 8.95
N PRO A 26 -8.75 -14.79 8.19
CA PRO A 26 -8.64 -14.76 6.73
C PRO A 26 -7.72 -13.62 6.30
N PRO A 27 -7.21 -13.61 5.04
CA PRO A 27 -6.54 -12.45 4.47
C PRO A 27 -7.42 -11.20 4.61
N MET A 28 -6.88 -10.12 5.17
CA MET A 28 -7.64 -8.89 5.41
C MET A 28 -7.13 -7.77 4.51
N TYR A 29 -8.02 -7.11 3.80
CA TYR A 29 -7.70 -5.97 2.93
C TYR A 29 -8.24 -4.68 3.53
N ARG A 30 -7.43 -3.62 3.54
CA ARG A 30 -7.90 -2.27 3.83
C ARG A 30 -8.33 -1.58 2.56
N ILE A 31 -9.62 -1.41 2.37
CA ILE A 31 -10.22 -0.74 1.21
C ILE A 31 -10.92 0.52 1.71
N ASN A 32 -10.55 1.68 1.17
CA ASN A 32 -11.10 2.98 1.57
C ASN A 32 -11.07 3.21 3.10
N GLY A 33 -9.96 2.83 3.73
CA GLY A 33 -9.75 2.97 5.18
C GLY A 33 -10.45 1.91 6.06
N THR A 34 -11.27 1.04 5.48
CA THR A 34 -11.97 -0.03 6.22
C THR A 34 -11.32 -1.38 5.97
N VAL A 35 -11.09 -2.16 7.03
CA VAL A 35 -10.51 -3.51 6.93
C VAL A 35 -11.62 -4.53 6.69
N ARG A 36 -11.47 -5.36 5.64
CA ARG A 36 -12.47 -6.36 5.22
C ARG A 36 -11.79 -7.72 4.96
N PRO A 37 -12.41 -8.83 5.37
CA PRO A 37 -11.89 -10.17 5.09
C PRO A 37 -12.09 -10.54 3.62
N ALA A 38 -11.13 -11.27 3.05
CA ALA A 38 -11.30 -11.98 1.78
C ALA A 38 -11.62 -13.45 2.06
N GLY A 39 -12.92 -13.78 1.94
CA GLY A 39 -13.42 -15.12 2.23
C GLY A 39 -13.51 -15.42 3.73
N THR A 40 -13.65 -16.71 4.04
CA THR A 40 -13.94 -17.21 5.40
C THR A 40 -12.89 -18.16 5.95
N ARG A 41 -11.98 -18.67 5.12
CA ARG A 41 -10.91 -19.57 5.56
C ARG A 41 -9.85 -18.76 6.31
N CYS A 42 -9.65 -19.08 7.58
CA CYS A 42 -8.54 -18.53 8.36
C CYS A 42 -7.20 -19.11 7.92
N LEU A 43 -6.14 -18.31 8.01
CA LEU A 43 -4.78 -18.73 7.75
C LEU A 43 -4.25 -19.56 8.91
N GLU A 44 -3.58 -20.65 8.57
CA GLU A 44 -2.84 -21.50 9.52
C GLU A 44 -1.36 -21.06 9.59
N PRO A 45 -0.60 -21.47 10.62
CA PRO A 45 0.83 -21.15 10.73
C PRO A 45 1.61 -21.48 9.46
N ASP A 46 1.36 -22.66 8.88
CA ASP A 46 2.02 -23.11 7.65
C ASP A 46 1.67 -22.24 6.44
N ASP A 47 0.44 -21.71 6.34
CA ASP A 47 0.07 -20.78 5.28
C ASP A 47 0.93 -19.50 5.37
N THR A 48 1.04 -18.92 6.56
CA THR A 48 1.77 -17.66 6.76
C THR A 48 3.28 -17.82 6.59
N GLU A 49 3.85 -18.94 7.04
CA GLU A 49 5.28 -19.26 6.86
C GLU A 49 5.59 -19.51 5.38
N ALA A 50 4.74 -20.24 4.66
CA ALA A 50 4.89 -20.46 3.22
C ALA A 50 4.81 -19.14 2.44
N LEU A 51 3.84 -18.28 2.76
CA LEU A 51 3.70 -16.96 2.11
C LEU A 51 4.90 -16.07 2.37
N GLY A 52 5.39 -15.97 3.61
CA GLY A 52 6.58 -15.19 3.96
C GLY A 52 7.83 -15.70 3.25
N THR A 53 8.06 -17.00 3.29
CA THR A 53 9.23 -17.64 2.67
C THR A 53 9.23 -17.47 1.14
N SER A 54 8.06 -17.55 0.50
CA SER A 54 7.91 -17.44 -0.96
C SER A 54 8.40 -16.12 -1.57
N ILE A 55 8.49 -15.06 -0.76
CA ILE A 55 8.89 -13.71 -1.20
C ILE A 55 10.26 -13.27 -0.65
N MET A 56 10.90 -14.09 0.17
CA MET A 56 12.23 -13.84 0.72
C MET A 56 13.29 -14.64 -0.04
N SER A 57 14.40 -13.99 -0.39
CA SER A 57 15.63 -14.69 -0.79
C SER A 57 16.22 -15.50 0.36
N ASP A 58 17.03 -16.51 0.07
CA ASP A 58 17.70 -17.34 1.09
C ASP A 58 18.45 -16.51 2.13
N LYS A 59 19.10 -15.42 1.71
CA LYS A 59 19.78 -14.49 2.62
C LYS A 59 18.77 -13.82 3.56
N GLN A 60 17.67 -13.31 3.02
CA GLN A 60 16.62 -12.65 3.82
C GLN A 60 15.92 -13.63 4.77
N GLN A 61 15.74 -14.89 4.37
CA GLN A 61 15.19 -15.93 5.24
C GLN A 61 16.09 -16.21 6.43
N ARG A 62 17.42 -16.31 6.23
CA ARG A 62 18.38 -16.47 7.33
C ARG A 62 18.35 -15.28 8.28
N GLU A 63 18.36 -14.06 7.74
CA GLU A 63 18.25 -12.84 8.54
C GLU A 63 16.93 -12.79 9.33
N PHE A 64 15.83 -13.23 8.71
CA PHE A 64 14.52 -13.29 9.36
C PHE A 64 14.49 -14.30 10.52
N GLN A 65 15.12 -15.47 10.37
CA GLN A 65 15.24 -16.48 11.42
C GLN A 65 15.97 -15.93 12.67
N GLU A 66 16.98 -15.08 12.47
CA GLU A 66 17.73 -14.46 13.57
C GLU A 66 17.01 -13.26 14.19
N LYS A 67 16.43 -12.38 13.35
CA LYS A 67 15.90 -11.08 13.78
C LYS A 67 14.40 -11.08 14.07
N ASN A 68 13.67 -12.11 13.64
CA ASN A 68 12.21 -12.19 13.69
C ASN A 68 11.47 -11.06 12.94
N GLU A 69 12.17 -10.28 12.12
CA GLU A 69 11.61 -9.24 11.27
C GLU A 69 12.39 -9.10 9.96
N GLN A 70 11.69 -8.73 8.89
CA GLN A 70 12.29 -8.44 7.59
C GLN A 70 11.44 -7.42 6.83
N ASN A 71 12.09 -6.43 6.21
CA ASN A 71 11.45 -5.45 5.35
C ASN A 71 11.96 -5.62 3.93
N LEU A 72 11.04 -5.73 2.96
CA LEU A 72 11.41 -5.87 1.55
C LEU A 72 10.46 -5.10 0.64
N ALA A 73 10.91 -4.89 -0.61
CA ALA A 73 10.09 -4.36 -1.68
C ALA A 73 9.83 -5.46 -2.71
N LEU A 74 8.58 -5.60 -3.12
CA LEU A 74 8.19 -6.47 -4.22
C LEU A 74 7.81 -5.64 -5.43
N TYR A 75 8.10 -6.17 -6.60
CA TYR A 75 7.65 -5.63 -7.87
C TYR A 75 7.16 -6.75 -8.77
N TYR A 76 5.93 -6.62 -9.23
CA TYR A 76 5.37 -7.46 -10.28
C TYR A 76 4.94 -6.56 -11.42
N GLN A 77 5.43 -6.80 -12.63
CA GLN A 77 5.20 -5.92 -13.78
C GLN A 77 3.71 -5.62 -14.02
N ALA A 78 2.82 -6.60 -13.79
CA ALA A 78 1.38 -6.44 -13.97
C ALA A 78 0.63 -5.84 -12.76
N LEU A 79 1.22 -5.85 -11.56
CA LEU A 79 0.54 -5.46 -10.31
C LEU A 79 1.14 -4.21 -9.65
N GLY A 80 2.35 -3.82 -10.04
CA GLY A 80 3.06 -2.67 -9.48
C GLY A 80 3.99 -3.04 -8.33
N ARG A 81 4.22 -2.06 -7.45
CA ARG A 81 5.20 -2.13 -6.36
C ARG A 81 4.51 -2.26 -5.01
N PHE A 82 5.13 -3.03 -4.12
CA PHE A 82 4.62 -3.27 -2.77
C PHE A 82 5.76 -3.15 -1.76
N ARG A 83 5.47 -2.57 -0.60
CA ARG A 83 6.35 -2.64 0.57
C ARG A 83 5.81 -3.72 1.49
N VAL A 84 6.67 -4.65 1.88
CA VAL A 84 6.29 -5.78 2.73
C VAL A 84 7.10 -5.71 4.02
N ASN A 85 6.38 -5.83 5.13
CA ASN A 85 6.95 -6.10 6.43
C ASN A 85 6.53 -7.51 6.86
N ILE A 86 7.51 -8.34 7.18
CA ILE A 86 7.34 -9.71 7.65
C ILE A 86 7.88 -9.74 9.07
N PHE A 87 7.13 -10.33 9.99
CA PHE A 87 7.50 -10.36 11.41
C PHE A 87 7.03 -11.67 12.05
N ARG A 88 7.62 -12.03 13.19
CA ARG A 88 7.15 -13.15 14.01
C ARG A 88 6.45 -12.63 15.27
N GLN A 89 5.20 -13.02 15.48
CA GLN A 89 4.40 -12.67 16.65
C GLN A 89 3.84 -13.95 17.27
N ARG A 90 4.08 -14.15 18.58
CA ARG A 90 3.64 -15.35 19.32
C ARG A 90 4.07 -16.66 18.63
N GLY A 91 5.27 -16.68 18.07
CA GLY A 91 5.84 -17.84 17.36
C GLY A 91 5.37 -18.00 15.91
N CYS A 92 4.34 -17.28 15.46
CA CYS A 92 3.79 -17.39 14.10
C CYS A 92 4.25 -16.23 13.21
N VAL A 93 4.34 -16.46 11.90
CA VAL A 93 4.67 -15.41 10.92
C VAL A 93 3.44 -14.53 10.67
N GLY A 94 3.67 -13.22 10.59
CA GLY A 94 2.72 -12.23 10.14
C GLY A 94 3.31 -11.39 9.02
N LEU A 95 2.44 -10.93 8.13
CA LEU A 95 2.83 -10.04 7.04
C LEU A 95 1.89 -8.83 6.98
N VAL A 96 2.48 -7.65 6.77
CA VAL A 96 1.76 -6.46 6.33
C VAL A 96 2.33 -6.02 4.99
N ILE A 97 1.48 -5.96 3.98
CA ILE A 97 1.84 -5.55 2.64
C ILE A 97 1.11 -4.26 2.31
N ARG A 98 1.84 -3.25 1.85
CA ARG A 98 1.30 -1.98 1.39
C ARG A 98 1.55 -1.81 -0.09
N GLN A 99 0.50 -1.53 -0.86
CA GLN A 99 0.64 -1.17 -2.25
C GLN A 99 1.24 0.24 -2.35
N ILE A 100 2.33 0.37 -3.11
CA ILE A 100 2.91 1.66 -3.46
C ILE A 100 2.18 2.12 -4.72
N ARG A 101 1.20 3.02 -4.54
CA ARG A 101 0.46 3.60 -5.67
C ARG A 101 1.45 4.35 -6.57
N ALA A 102 1.60 3.87 -7.79
CA ALA A 102 2.56 4.41 -8.75
C ALA A 102 2.06 5.68 -9.45
N LYS A 103 0.76 5.98 -9.38
CA LYS A 103 0.14 7.10 -10.07
C LYS A 103 -0.65 7.94 -9.06
N ILE A 104 -0.14 9.14 -8.78
CA ILE A 104 -0.96 10.19 -8.21
C ILE A 104 -1.93 10.62 -9.32
N GLN A 105 -3.22 10.66 -9.02
CA GLN A 105 -4.19 11.16 -9.99
C GLN A 105 -3.93 12.65 -10.17
N SER A 106 -3.77 13.10 -11.42
CA SER A 106 -3.58 14.50 -11.73
C SER A 106 -4.82 15.32 -11.38
N ILE A 107 -4.69 16.65 -11.36
CA ILE A 107 -5.83 17.56 -11.22
C ILE A 107 -6.90 17.27 -12.29
N ASP A 108 -6.47 16.88 -13.49
CA ASP A 108 -7.34 16.52 -14.61
C ASP A 108 -8.01 15.15 -14.43
N ASP A 109 -7.26 14.14 -13.96
CA ASP A 109 -7.81 12.80 -13.66
C ASP A 109 -8.89 12.82 -12.57
N LEU A 110 -8.83 13.82 -11.67
CA LEU A 110 -9.78 14.00 -10.56
C LEU A 110 -10.96 14.93 -10.90
N ASP A 111 -11.03 15.46 -12.13
CA ASP A 111 -12.03 16.45 -12.56
C ASP A 111 -12.11 17.66 -11.60
N LEU A 112 -10.96 18.09 -11.10
CA LEU A 112 -10.86 19.22 -10.19
C LEU A 112 -10.83 20.55 -10.95
N PRO A 113 -11.26 21.66 -10.33
CA PRO A 113 -11.17 22.99 -10.95
C PRO A 113 -9.75 23.32 -11.39
N GLN A 114 -9.58 23.73 -12.65
CA GLN A 114 -8.27 24.02 -13.25
C GLN A 114 -7.53 25.14 -12.52
N GLN A 115 -8.25 26.03 -11.82
CA GLN A 115 -7.67 27.09 -10.98
C GLN A 115 -6.77 26.53 -9.86
N LEU A 116 -6.93 25.26 -9.48
CA LEU A 116 -6.04 24.62 -8.52
C LEU A 116 -4.59 24.47 -9.04
N LYS A 117 -4.38 24.43 -10.36
CA LYS A 117 -3.04 24.46 -10.96
C LYS A 117 -2.32 25.77 -10.64
N ASP A 118 -3.03 26.89 -10.75
CA ASP A 118 -2.49 28.22 -10.40
C ASP A 118 -2.20 28.33 -8.90
N VAL A 119 -3.09 27.80 -8.05
CA VAL A 119 -2.90 27.75 -6.59
C VAL A 119 -1.68 26.89 -6.25
N ALA A 120 -1.51 25.73 -6.86
CA ALA A 120 -0.36 24.85 -6.66
C ALA A 120 0.98 25.51 -7.03
N MET A 121 0.97 26.35 -8.06
CA MET A 121 2.16 27.08 -8.55
C MET A 121 2.40 28.42 -7.85
N SER A 122 1.57 28.78 -6.87
CA SER A 122 1.76 30.01 -6.08
C SER A 122 3.13 30.01 -5.39
N LYS A 123 3.88 31.12 -5.50
CA LYS A 123 5.25 31.22 -4.96
C LYS A 123 5.30 31.24 -3.43
N ARG A 124 4.26 31.75 -2.78
CA ARG A 124 4.13 31.90 -1.32
C ARG A 124 2.67 32.05 -0.93
N GLY A 125 2.32 31.63 0.28
CA GLY A 125 0.96 31.69 0.81
C GLY A 125 0.65 30.46 1.66
N LEU A 126 -0.55 30.44 2.24
CA LEU A 126 -1.09 29.30 2.96
C LEU A 126 -2.33 28.80 2.22
N VAL A 127 -2.34 27.50 1.87
CA VAL A 127 -3.49 26.84 1.24
C VAL A 127 -4.08 25.86 2.24
N LEU A 128 -5.37 25.98 2.52
CA LEU A 128 -6.09 25.12 3.45
C LEU A 128 -7.10 24.28 2.66
N VAL A 129 -6.91 22.96 2.64
CA VAL A 129 -7.86 22.01 2.06
C VAL A 129 -8.70 21.42 3.19
N VAL A 130 -9.97 21.81 3.27
CA VAL A 130 -10.89 21.46 4.36
C VAL A 130 -12.03 20.57 3.88
N GLY A 131 -12.63 19.80 4.79
CA GLY A 131 -13.71 18.85 4.48
C GLY A 131 -13.75 17.65 5.44
N ALA A 132 -14.86 16.91 5.45
CA ALA A 132 -15.08 15.75 6.31
C ALA A 132 -14.10 14.58 6.02
N THR A 133 -13.95 13.64 6.95
CA THR A 133 -13.13 12.43 6.73
C THR A 133 -13.61 11.67 5.49
N GLY A 134 -12.68 11.25 4.62
CA GLY A 134 -13.00 10.56 3.36
C GLY A 134 -13.37 11.46 2.17
N SER A 135 -13.43 12.79 2.33
CA SER A 135 -13.84 13.72 1.26
C SER A 135 -12.78 13.99 0.17
N GLY A 136 -11.74 13.15 0.05
CA GLY A 136 -10.70 13.32 -0.98
C GLY A 136 -9.61 14.37 -0.72
N LYS A 137 -9.58 15.05 0.44
CA LYS A 137 -8.59 16.12 0.74
C LYS A 137 -7.15 15.74 0.47
N SER A 138 -6.72 14.58 0.98
CA SER A 138 -5.34 14.09 0.81
C SER A 138 -5.04 13.78 -0.65
N THR A 139 -6.02 13.28 -1.40
CA THR A 139 -5.92 13.00 -2.83
C THR A 139 -5.79 14.30 -3.63
N THR A 140 -6.62 15.30 -3.34
CA THR A 140 -6.53 16.65 -3.93
C THR A 140 -5.19 17.32 -3.64
N LEU A 141 -4.74 17.27 -2.38
CA LEU A 141 -3.45 17.85 -2.00
C LEU A 141 -2.29 17.14 -2.70
N ALA A 142 -2.33 15.80 -2.80
CA ALA A 142 -1.32 15.03 -3.52
C ALA A 142 -1.28 15.42 -5.01
N ALA A 143 -2.42 15.56 -5.67
CA ALA A 143 -2.51 16.01 -7.06
C ALA A 143 -1.91 17.42 -7.27
N MET A 144 -2.16 18.35 -6.33
CA MET A 144 -1.60 19.70 -6.37
C MET A 144 -0.08 19.70 -6.18
N ILE A 145 0.43 18.91 -5.22
CA ILE A 145 1.87 18.79 -4.98
C ILE A 145 2.57 18.15 -6.18
N ASP A 146 1.98 17.09 -6.75
CA ASP A 146 2.54 16.39 -7.91
C ASP A 146 2.58 17.30 -9.15
N TYR A 147 1.51 18.05 -9.42
CA TYR A 147 1.49 19.05 -10.49
C TYR A 147 2.61 20.09 -10.34
N ARG A 148 2.87 20.56 -9.12
CA ARG A 148 4.00 21.49 -8.86
C ARG A 148 5.34 20.81 -9.13
N ASN A 149 5.53 19.58 -8.66
CA ASN A 149 6.78 18.83 -8.85
C ASN A 149 7.10 18.59 -10.34
N GLU A 150 6.09 18.36 -11.17
CA GLU A 150 6.25 18.19 -12.62
C GLU A 150 6.60 19.49 -13.35
N ASN A 151 6.14 20.64 -12.84
CA ASN A 151 6.21 21.93 -13.54
C ASN A 151 7.23 22.92 -12.95
N ALA A 152 7.80 22.63 -11.78
CA ALA A 152 8.80 23.46 -11.13
C ALA A 152 9.87 22.63 -10.43
N ALA A 153 11.14 22.91 -10.73
CA ALA A 153 12.27 22.40 -9.96
C ALA A 153 12.51 23.32 -8.74
N GLY A 154 12.39 22.76 -7.54
CA GLY A 154 12.67 23.47 -6.28
C GLY A 154 12.50 22.56 -5.06
N HIS A 155 13.25 22.82 -3.99
CA HIS A 155 12.99 22.24 -2.67
C HIS A 155 11.75 22.87 -2.03
#